data_AF-A0ABD3R1D3-F1
#
_entry.id   AF-A0ABD3R1D3-F1
#
_cell.length_a   1.000
_cell.length_b   1.000
_cell.length_c   1.000
_cell.angle_alpha   90.00
_cell.angle_beta   90.00
_cell.angle_gamma   90.00
#
_symmetry.space_group_name_H-M   'P 1'
#
loop_
_entity.id
_entity.type
_entity.pdbx_description
1 polymer ?
#
loop_
_entity_poly.entity_id
_entity_poly.type
_entity_poly.pdbx_seq_one_letter_code
_entity_poly.pdbx_strand_id
1 'polypeptide(L)'
;MFTEAITVNGPEQLGNIQVPKRASYIRAIMLELSRIASHLLWLGPFMADIGAQTPFFYIFRERELIYDLFEAATERVEGVGIIGAEEALNWGLSGPMLRASGIQWDLRKVDRYECYDEVDWEVQWQKEGDSLARYLVRISEMTESIKITNKPWKEFQGDPMRI
;
A
#
# COMPACT_ATOMS: atom_id res chain seq x y z
N MET A 1 3.03 5.80 -4.42
CA MET A 1 3.21 7.11 -3.76
C MET A 1 2.13 8.15 -4.08
N PHE A 2 1.90 8.56 -5.33
CA PHE A 2 0.85 9.58 -5.60
C PHE A 2 -0.57 9.14 -5.17
N THR A 3 -0.86 7.84 -5.27
CA THR A 3 -2.12 7.23 -4.82
C THR A 3 -2.25 7.16 -3.29
N GLU A 4 -1.14 7.03 -2.57
CA GLU A 4 -1.14 6.88 -1.10
C GLU A 4 -1.64 8.15 -0.41
N ALA A 5 -1.28 9.34 -0.92
CA ALA A 5 -1.73 10.60 -0.34
C ALA A 5 -3.26 10.74 -0.36
N ILE A 6 -3.93 10.27 -1.41
CA ILE A 6 -5.40 10.30 -1.49
C ILE A 6 -5.99 9.28 -0.51
N THR A 7 -5.40 8.09 -0.40
CA THR A 7 -5.84 7.07 0.56
C THR A 7 -5.62 7.45 2.02
N VAL A 8 -4.72 8.40 2.31
CA VAL A 8 -4.47 8.92 3.67
C VAL A 8 -5.34 10.15 3.95
N ASN A 9 -5.44 11.08 3.00
CA ASN A 9 -6.21 12.31 3.18
C ASN A 9 -7.72 12.03 3.34
N GLY A 10 -8.27 11.03 2.66
CA GLY A 10 -9.67 10.62 2.78
C GLY A 10 -10.08 10.27 4.23
N PRO A 11 -9.44 9.27 4.86
CA PRO A 11 -9.73 8.92 6.25
C PRO A 11 -9.33 10.02 7.25
N GLU A 12 -8.31 10.84 6.98
CA GLU A 12 -7.98 11.98 7.84
C GLU A 12 -9.07 13.06 7.85
N GLN A 13 -9.69 13.34 6.70
CA GLN A 13 -10.82 14.24 6.59
C GLN A 13 -12.07 13.66 7.28
N LEU A 14 -12.35 12.37 7.09
CA LEU A 14 -13.47 11.69 7.76
C LEU A 14 -13.27 11.61 9.29
N GLY A 15 -12.03 11.45 9.73
CA GLY A 15 -11.67 11.38 11.14
C GLY A 15 -11.45 12.73 11.84
N ASN A 16 -11.58 13.86 11.13
CA ASN A 16 -11.27 15.21 11.64
C ASN A 16 -9.88 15.30 12.33
N ILE A 17 -8.89 14.59 11.79
CA ILE A 17 -7.55 14.52 12.40
C ILE A 17 -6.73 15.74 11.95
N GLN A 18 -6.20 16.52 12.91
CA GLN A 18 -5.31 17.64 12.59
C GLN A 18 -3.90 17.14 12.23
N VAL A 19 -3.53 17.28 10.96
CA VAL A 19 -2.20 16.89 10.47
C VAL A 19 -1.15 17.90 10.96
N PRO A 20 -0.06 17.46 11.61
CA PRO A 20 1.02 18.35 12.01
C PRO A 20 1.65 19.05 10.79
N LYS A 21 1.99 20.34 10.90
CA LYS A 21 2.59 21.12 9.81
C LYS A 21 3.82 20.43 9.19
N ARG A 22 4.67 19.83 10.01
CA ARG A 22 5.86 19.07 9.56
C ARG A 22 5.49 17.90 8.63
N ALA A 23 4.44 17.16 8.95
CA ALA A 23 3.99 16.04 8.14
C ALA A 23 3.45 16.53 6.78
N SER A 24 2.74 17.66 6.77
CA SER A 24 2.27 18.29 5.53
C SER A 24 3.42 18.70 4.60
N TYR A 25 4.51 19.25 5.13
CA TYR A 25 5.69 19.60 4.32
C TYR A 25 6.37 18.37 3.73
N ILE A 26 6.54 17.32 4.53
CA ILE A 26 7.14 16.06 4.06
C ILE A 26 6.27 15.46 2.94
N ARG A 27 4.95 15.42 3.10
CA ARG A 27 4.03 14.94 2.05
C ARG A 27 4.14 15.75 0.76
N ALA A 28 4.21 17.08 0.85
CA ALA A 28 4.36 17.93 -0.32
C ALA A 28 5.68 17.63 -1.07
N ILE A 29 6.79 17.48 -0.34
CA ILE A 29 8.09 17.13 -0.93
C ILE A 29 8.01 15.76 -1.63
N MET A 30 7.44 14.75 -0.95
CA MET A 30 7.31 13.39 -1.51
C MET A 30 6.39 13.36 -2.75
N LEU A 31 5.31 14.16 -2.75
CA LEU A 31 4.40 14.28 -3.89
C LEU A 31 5.08 14.92 -5.11
N GLU A 32 5.89 15.95 -4.90
CA GLU A 32 6.62 16.62 -6.00
C GLU A 32 7.74 15.72 -6.54
N LEU A 33 8.48 15.01 -5.67
CA LEU A 33 9.44 13.98 -6.10
C LEU A 33 8.76 12.87 -6.91
N SER A 34 7.58 12.41 -6.46
CA SER A 34 6.80 11.41 -7.19
C SER A 34 6.30 11.94 -8.54
N ARG A 35 6.02 13.24 -8.64
CA ARG A 35 5.65 13.88 -9.90
C ARG A 35 6.83 13.88 -10.87
N ILE A 36 8.03 14.26 -10.41
CA ILE A 36 9.25 14.24 -11.24
C ILE A 36 9.54 12.81 -11.73
N ALA A 37 9.47 11.81 -10.84
CA ALA A 37 9.69 10.40 -11.20
C ALA A 37 8.68 9.89 -12.25
N SER A 38 7.44 10.39 -12.24
CA SER A 38 6.42 10.07 -13.24
C SER A 38 6.74 10.66 -14.62
N HIS A 39 7.19 11.93 -14.66
CA HIS A 39 7.58 12.58 -15.91
C HIS A 39 8.83 11.93 -16.51
N LEU A 40 9.80 11.53 -15.67
CA LEU A 40 10.96 10.76 -16.10
C LEU A 40 10.58 9.39 -16.66
N LEU A 41 9.61 8.70 -16.05
CA LEU A 41 9.10 7.42 -16.55
C LEU A 41 8.41 7.54 -17.91
N TRP A 42 7.73 8.66 -18.18
CA TRP A 42 7.18 8.93 -19.52
C TRP A 42 8.28 9.29 -20.52
N LEU A 43 9.20 10.18 -20.13
CA LEU A 43 10.25 10.69 -21.00
C LEU A 43 11.24 9.61 -21.44
N GLY A 44 11.55 8.64 -20.57
CA GLY A 44 12.51 7.56 -20.86
C GLY A 44 12.10 6.74 -22.10
N PRO A 45 11.03 5.92 -22.02
CA PRO A 45 10.55 5.12 -23.14
C PRO A 45 10.27 5.96 -24.39
N PHE A 46 9.70 7.17 -24.23
CA PHE A 46 9.48 8.07 -25.35
C PHE A 46 10.77 8.43 -26.11
N MET A 47 11.86 8.70 -25.39
CA MET A 47 13.16 8.96 -26.01
C MET A 47 13.75 7.71 -26.67
N ALA A 48 13.55 6.54 -26.06
CA ALA A 48 13.96 5.27 -26.65
C ALA A 48 13.20 4.96 -27.96
N ASP A 49 11.91 5.25 -28.02
CA ASP A 49 11.05 5.07 -29.20
C ASP A 49 11.46 5.98 -30.37
N ILE A 50 12.00 7.18 -30.07
CA ILE A 50 12.57 8.11 -31.07
C ILE A 50 13.97 7.67 -31.54
N GLY A 51 14.53 6.61 -30.95
CA GLY A 51 15.87 6.10 -31.26
C GLY A 51 16.99 6.74 -30.44
N ALA A 52 16.66 7.62 -29.48
CA ALA A 52 17.62 8.22 -28.56
C ALA A 52 17.84 7.30 -27.35
N GLN A 53 18.67 6.28 -27.54
CA GLN A 53 18.98 5.29 -26.49
C GLN A 53 19.88 5.83 -25.37
N THR A 54 20.76 6.79 -25.65
CA THR A 54 21.68 7.32 -24.62
C THR A 54 20.96 8.15 -23.53
N PRO A 55 20.03 9.06 -23.87
CA PRO A 55 19.22 9.77 -22.87
C PRO A 55 18.37 8.84 -22.00
N PHE A 56 17.94 7.69 -22.53
CA PHE A 56 17.19 6.69 -21.77
C PHE A 56 17.96 6.24 -20.51
N PHE A 57 19.25 5.89 -20.64
CA PHE A 57 20.06 5.46 -19.48
C PHE A 57 20.31 6.57 -18.46
N TYR A 58 20.45 7.83 -18.90
CA TYR A 58 20.60 8.96 -17.98
C TYR A 58 19.32 9.24 -17.18
N ILE A 59 18.15 9.11 -17.82
CA ILE A 59 16.85 9.28 -17.16
C ILE A 59 16.65 8.21 -16.08
N PHE A 60 17.07 6.97 -16.33
CA PHE A 60 17.00 5.91 -15.32
C PHE A 60 17.93 6.15 -14.13
N ARG A 61 19.13 6.72 -14.34
CA ARG A 61 20.03 7.14 -13.25
C ARG A 61 19.39 8.20 -12.36
N GLU A 62 18.80 9.24 -12.95
CA GLU A 62 18.09 10.28 -12.18
C GLU A 62 16.90 9.71 -11.40
N ARG A 63 16.24 8.70 -11.97
CA ARG A 63 15.13 8.01 -11.31
C ARG A 63 15.60 7.15 -10.13
N GLU A 64 16.78 6.55 -10.23
CA GLU A 64 17.41 5.78 -9.16
C GLU A 64 17.74 6.67 -7.95
N LEU A 65 18.31 7.86 -8.18
CA LEU A 65 18.53 8.87 -7.12
C LEU A 65 17.24 9.27 -6.38
N ILE A 66 16.13 9.40 -7.10
CA ILE A 66 14.82 9.69 -6.50
C ILE A 66 14.33 8.49 -5.68
N TYR A 67 14.62 7.26 -6.13
CA TYR A 67 14.31 6.07 -5.38
C TYR A 67 15.16 5.91 -4.12
N ASP A 68 16.44 6.23 -4.15
CA ASP A 68 17.31 6.24 -2.97
C ASP A 68 16.78 7.24 -1.92
N LEU A 69 16.28 8.40 -2.36
CA LEU A 69 15.63 9.38 -1.49
C LEU A 69 14.32 8.86 -0.90
N PHE A 70 13.54 8.10 -1.67
CA PHE A 70 12.34 7.43 -1.16
C PHE A 70 12.68 6.34 -0.17
N GLU A 71 13.68 5.51 -0.46
CA GLU A 71 14.18 4.48 0.45
C GLU A 71 14.64 5.12 1.75
N ALA A 72 15.51 6.13 1.72
CA ALA A 72 15.96 6.85 2.92
C ALA A 72 14.81 7.51 3.72
N ALA A 73 13.72 7.92 3.04
CA ALA A 73 12.52 8.43 3.71
C ALA A 73 11.68 7.31 4.34
N THR A 74 11.73 6.11 3.79
CA THR A 74 10.97 4.93 4.24
C THR A 74 11.75 4.12 5.29
N GLU A 75 13.07 4.09 5.22
CA GLU A 75 13.97 3.58 6.29
C GLU A 75 13.70 4.29 7.63
N ARG A 76 13.22 5.54 7.61
CA ARG A 76 12.82 6.25 8.84
C ARG A 76 11.61 5.64 9.54
N VAL A 77 10.79 4.83 8.87
CA VAL A 77 9.66 4.12 9.50
C VAL A 77 9.98 2.66 9.81
N GLU A 78 11.09 2.15 9.29
CA GLU A 78 11.64 0.86 9.68
C GLU A 78 12.12 0.93 11.15
N GLY A 79 11.66 -0.02 11.96
CA GLY A 79 11.95 -0.05 13.40
C GLY A 79 11.22 1.00 14.25
N VAL A 80 10.28 1.78 13.70
CA VAL A 80 9.48 2.75 14.46
C VAL A 80 8.14 2.16 14.89
N GLY A 81 7.86 2.20 16.20
CA GLY A 81 6.60 1.75 16.77
C GLY A 81 6.41 0.24 16.68
N ILE A 82 7.46 -0.51 16.99
CA ILE A 82 7.47 -1.98 17.05
C ILE A 82 6.46 -2.42 18.11
N ILE A 83 5.53 -3.29 17.72
CA ILE A 83 4.58 -3.93 18.63
C ILE A 83 4.76 -5.44 18.49
N GLY A 84 5.07 -6.12 19.60
CA GLY A 84 5.17 -7.57 19.63
C GLY A 84 3.82 -8.26 19.48
N ALA A 85 3.82 -9.54 19.10
CA ALA A 85 2.60 -10.34 18.98
C ALA A 85 1.80 -10.41 20.29
N GLU A 86 2.49 -10.62 21.43
CA GLU A 86 1.84 -10.67 22.74
C GLU A 86 1.27 -9.31 23.16
N GLU A 87 1.99 -8.22 22.92
CA GLU A 87 1.52 -6.86 23.22
C GLU A 87 0.29 -6.52 22.37
N ALA A 88 0.29 -6.89 21.09
CA ALA A 88 -0.85 -6.69 20.21
C ALA A 88 -2.11 -7.42 20.71
N LEU A 89 -1.97 -8.66 21.20
CA LEU A 89 -3.08 -9.41 21.80
C LEU A 89 -3.56 -8.80 23.11
N ASN A 90 -2.63 -8.44 24.00
CA ASN A 90 -2.94 -7.87 25.31
C ASN A 90 -3.66 -6.51 25.20
N TRP A 91 -3.32 -5.72 24.20
CA TRP A 91 -3.98 -4.43 23.93
C TRP A 91 -5.25 -4.56 23.10
N GLY A 92 -5.63 -5.77 22.69
CA GLY A 92 -6.82 -6.02 21.87
C GLY A 92 -6.73 -5.36 20.48
N LEU A 93 -5.52 -5.23 19.92
CA LEU A 93 -5.33 -4.70 18.58
C LEU A 93 -5.92 -5.66 17.54
N SER A 94 -6.42 -5.12 16.43
CA SER A 94 -7.08 -5.91 15.38
C SER A 94 -6.64 -5.50 13.97
N GLY A 95 -6.98 -6.34 12.99
CA GLY A 95 -6.74 -6.09 11.57
C GLY A 95 -5.25 -5.96 11.23
N PRO A 96 -4.83 -4.89 10.51
CA PRO A 96 -3.45 -4.76 10.04
C PRO A 96 -2.43 -4.56 11.16
N MET A 97 -2.85 -4.06 12.33
CA MET A 97 -1.96 -3.92 13.49
C MET A 97 -1.50 -5.28 14.01
N LEU A 98 -2.45 -6.22 14.14
CA LEU A 98 -2.20 -7.55 14.65
C LEU A 98 -1.49 -8.44 13.61
N ARG A 99 -1.84 -8.28 12.33
CA ARG A 99 -1.19 -8.98 11.21
C ARG A 99 0.24 -8.51 10.92
N ALA A 100 0.55 -7.25 11.15
CA ALA A 100 1.91 -6.76 11.02
C ALA A 100 2.83 -7.24 12.16
N SER A 101 2.25 -7.61 13.31
CA SER A 101 2.95 -8.16 14.47
C SER A 101 3.14 -9.69 14.42
N GLY A 102 2.93 -10.32 13.25
CA GLY A 102 3.17 -11.75 13.05
C GLY A 102 1.96 -12.67 13.30
N ILE A 103 0.78 -12.13 13.59
CA ILE A 103 -0.40 -12.94 13.91
C ILE A 103 -1.31 -13.04 12.68
N GLN A 104 -1.41 -14.24 12.11
CA GLN A 104 -2.25 -14.53 10.94
C GLN A 104 -3.73 -14.66 11.35
N TRP A 105 -4.40 -13.52 11.51
CA TRP A 105 -5.79 -13.47 11.91
C TRP A 105 -6.60 -12.52 11.02
N ASP A 106 -7.67 -13.03 10.42
CA ASP A 106 -8.62 -12.25 9.61
C ASP A 106 -10.03 -12.81 9.81
N LEU A 107 -11.00 -11.93 10.09
CA LEU A 107 -12.38 -12.31 10.33
C LEU A 107 -13.01 -13.00 9.11
N ARG A 108 -12.60 -12.65 7.89
CA ARG A 108 -13.15 -13.22 6.65
C ARG A 108 -12.88 -14.71 6.51
N LYS A 109 -11.81 -15.23 7.12
CA LYS A 109 -11.52 -16.68 7.17
C LYS A 109 -12.11 -17.37 8.41
N VAL A 110 -12.29 -16.63 9.51
CA VAL A 110 -12.77 -17.18 10.78
C VAL A 110 -14.29 -17.30 10.79
N ASP A 111 -14.99 -16.18 10.57
CA ASP A 111 -16.45 -16.12 10.59
C ASP A 111 -17.08 -16.49 9.25
N ARG A 112 -16.27 -16.58 8.18
CA ARG A 112 -16.65 -17.10 6.85
C ARG A 112 -17.96 -16.53 6.34
N TYR A 113 -18.10 -15.20 6.42
CA TYR A 113 -19.31 -14.53 5.97
C TYR A 113 -19.31 -14.32 4.45
N GLU A 114 -20.50 -14.16 3.87
CA GLU A 114 -20.71 -13.97 2.43
C GLU A 114 -20.13 -15.12 1.57
N CYS A 115 -19.30 -14.80 0.57
CA CYS A 115 -18.72 -15.73 -0.39
C CYS A 115 -17.18 -15.81 -0.28
N TYR A 116 -16.59 -15.33 0.81
CA TYR A 116 -15.13 -15.32 0.98
C TYR A 116 -14.50 -16.72 1.10
N ASP A 117 -15.32 -17.75 1.38
CA ASP A 117 -14.91 -19.16 1.42
C ASP A 117 -14.69 -19.76 0.02
N GLU A 118 -15.44 -19.28 -0.98
CA GLU A 118 -15.38 -19.76 -2.36
C GLU A 118 -14.21 -19.11 -3.12
N VAL A 119 -13.69 -18.00 -2.57
CA VAL A 119 -12.58 -17.27 -3.16
C VAL A 119 -11.26 -17.79 -2.59
N ASP A 120 -10.39 -18.26 -3.49
CA ASP A 120 -9.00 -18.54 -3.16
C ASP A 120 -8.22 -17.22 -2.99
N TRP A 121 -7.90 -16.90 -1.74
CA TRP A 121 -7.12 -15.74 -1.28
C TRP A 121 -6.37 -16.05 0.01
N GLU A 122 -5.25 -15.36 0.22
CA GLU A 122 -4.35 -15.56 1.35
C GLU A 122 -4.30 -14.35 2.29
N VAL A 123 -4.19 -14.62 3.59
CA VAL A 123 -4.07 -13.56 4.61
C VAL A 123 -2.69 -12.93 4.51
N GLN A 124 -2.66 -11.62 4.25
CA GLN A 124 -1.41 -10.86 4.19
C GLN A 124 -0.95 -10.50 5.61
N TRP A 125 0.29 -10.84 5.94
CA TRP A 125 0.87 -10.61 7.26
C TRP A 125 2.35 -10.27 7.14
N GLN A 126 2.90 -9.68 8.20
CA GLN A 126 4.32 -9.36 8.32
C GLN A 126 4.81 -9.68 9.72
N LYS A 127 6.14 -9.77 9.92
CA LYS A 127 6.73 -10.21 11.20
C LYS A 127 7.32 -9.06 12.00
N GLU A 128 7.74 -7.98 11.36
CA GLU A 128 8.57 -6.95 12.00
C GLU A 128 7.82 -6.11 13.03
N GLY A 129 6.48 -6.04 12.96
CA GLY A 129 5.65 -5.29 13.93
C GLY A 129 5.84 -3.78 13.89
N ASP A 130 6.67 -3.27 12.99
CA ASP A 130 6.98 -1.86 12.84
C ASP A 130 5.98 -1.13 11.92
N SER A 131 6.19 0.16 11.75
CA SER A 131 5.30 0.99 10.94
C SER A 131 5.38 0.65 9.45
N LEU A 132 6.52 0.15 8.98
CA LEU A 132 6.71 -0.31 7.61
C LEU A 132 5.94 -1.62 7.35
N ALA A 133 6.05 -2.61 8.23
CA ALA A 133 5.28 -3.86 8.18
C ALA A 133 3.78 -3.59 8.10
N ARG A 134 3.28 -2.65 8.90
CA ARG A 134 1.87 -2.20 8.85
C ARG A 134 1.48 -1.55 7.52
N TYR A 135 2.41 -0.82 6.91
CA TYR A 135 2.18 -0.23 5.59
C TYR A 135 2.15 -1.33 4.51
N LEU A 136 3.12 -2.23 4.51
CA LEU A 136 3.23 -3.34 3.57
C LEU A 136 2.01 -4.26 3.62
N VAL A 137 1.52 -4.63 4.82
CA VAL A 137 0.28 -5.42 4.97
C VAL A 137 -0.89 -4.76 4.24
N ARG A 138 -1.06 -3.43 4.35
CA ARG A 138 -2.15 -2.70 3.68
C ARG A 138 -2.01 -2.70 2.16
N ILE A 139 -0.79 -2.52 1.64
CA ILE A 139 -0.56 -2.55 0.20
C ILE A 139 -0.82 -3.94 -0.36
N SER A 140 -0.33 -4.99 0.32
CA SER A 140 -0.60 -6.37 -0.07
C SER A 140 -2.11 -6.69 -0.02
N GLU A 141 -2.84 -6.18 0.98
CA GLU A 141 -4.30 -6.33 1.04
C GLU A 141 -5.01 -5.65 -0.13
N MET A 142 -4.55 -4.48 -0.59
CA MET A 142 -5.11 -3.83 -1.78
C MET A 142 -4.91 -4.67 -3.03
N THR A 143 -3.70 -5.24 -3.21
CA THR A 143 -3.40 -6.14 -4.33
C THR A 143 -4.25 -7.40 -4.28
N GLU A 144 -4.39 -8.03 -3.12
CA GLU A 144 -5.23 -9.22 -2.95
C GLU A 144 -6.71 -8.88 -3.20
N SER A 145 -7.18 -7.70 -2.80
CA SER A 145 -8.55 -7.23 -3.08
C SER A 145 -8.81 -7.04 -4.58
N ILE A 146 -7.82 -6.52 -5.32
CA ILE A 146 -7.90 -6.42 -6.78
C ILE A 146 -7.95 -7.83 -7.40
N LYS A 147 -7.14 -8.77 -6.90
CA LYS A 147 -7.15 -10.17 -7.36
C LYS A 147 -8.51 -10.85 -7.13
N ILE A 148 -9.12 -10.62 -5.97
CA ILE A 148 -10.48 -11.11 -5.67
C ILE A 148 -11.48 -10.51 -6.67
N THR A 149 -11.42 -9.21 -6.89
CA THR A 149 -12.36 -8.48 -7.77
C THR A 149 -12.23 -8.89 -9.24
N ASN A 150 -11.01 -9.08 -9.73
CA ASN A 150 -10.73 -9.42 -11.12
C ASN A 150 -11.03 -10.89 -11.48
N LYS A 151 -11.39 -11.73 -10.50
CA LYS A 151 -11.80 -13.11 -10.82
C LYS A 151 -13.11 -13.09 -11.61
N PRO A 152 -13.24 -13.96 -12.64
CA PRO A 152 -14.49 -14.08 -13.37
C PRO A 152 -15.55 -14.72 -12.46
N TRP A 153 -16.46 -13.90 -11.94
CA TRP A 153 -17.63 -14.30 -11.16
C TRP A 153 -18.65 -15.00 -12.06
N LYS A 154 -18.33 -16.22 -12.51
CA LYS A 154 -19.17 -16.99 -13.43
C LYS A 154 -20.56 -17.32 -12.86
N GLU A 155 -20.72 -17.28 -11.53
CA GLU A 155 -21.96 -17.61 -10.81
C GLU A 155 -22.88 -16.41 -10.58
N PHE A 156 -22.41 -15.17 -10.78
CA PHE A 156 -23.23 -13.96 -10.58
C PHE A 156 -24.36 -13.82 -11.62
N GLN A 157 -24.35 -14.61 -12.70
CA GLN A 157 -25.32 -14.54 -13.80
C GLN A 157 -26.64 -15.30 -13.53
N GLY A 158 -26.77 -15.98 -12.38
CA GLY A 158 -27.84 -16.97 -12.18
C GLY A 158 -29.12 -16.50 -11.48
N ASP A 159 -29.05 -15.54 -10.55
CA ASP A 159 -30.17 -15.28 -9.64
C ASP A 159 -30.66 -13.81 -9.71
N PRO A 160 -31.92 -13.54 -10.09
CA PRO A 160 -32.45 -12.19 -10.08
C PRO A 160 -32.51 -11.66 -8.65
N MET A 161 -31.93 -10.48 -8.40
CA MET A 161 -32.07 -9.77 -7.13
C MET A 161 -33.56 -9.55 -6.82
N ARG A 162 -34.11 -10.33 -5.89
CA ARG A 162 -35.39 -10.05 -5.27
C ARG A 162 -35.16 -8.97 -4.22
N ILE A 163 -35.44 -7.73 -4.61
CA ILE A 163 -35.61 -6.59 -3.68
C ILE A 163 -36.98 -6.71 -3.03
#